data_AF-A0A379TEM6-F1
#
_entry.id   AF-A0A379TEM6-F1
#
_cell.length_a   1.000
_cell.length_b   1.000
_cell.length_c   1.000
_cell.angle_alpha   90.00
_cell.angle_beta   90.00
_cell.angle_gamma   90.00
#
_symmetry.space_group_name_H-M   'P 1'
#
loop_
_entity.id
_entity.type
_entity.pdbx_description
1 polymer ?
#
loop_
_entity_poly.entity_id
_entity_poly.type
_entity_poly.pdbx_seq_one_letter_code
_entity_poly.pdbx_strand_id
1 'polypeptide(L)' 'MARLAAFDMDGTLLMPDHQLGRETIATLSRLRERDITLTFATGRHVLEMRHILGTLSLDAYLITR' A
#
# COMPACT_ATOMS: atom_id res chain seq x y z
N MET A 1 -11.50 14.29 -12.96
CA MET A 1 -10.05 14.40 -12.71
C MET A 1 -9.67 13.21 -11.84
N ALA A 2 -8.76 12.34 -12.28
CA ALA A 2 -8.38 11.17 -11.50
C ALA A 2 -7.41 11.55 -10.37
N ARG A 3 -7.63 11.04 -9.16
CA ARG A 3 -6.78 11.27 -7.98
C ARG A 3 -6.20 9.91 -7.57
N LEU A 4 -4.94 9.66 -7.93
CA LEU A 4 -4.23 8.41 -7.69
C LEU A 4 -2.95 8.72 -6.90
N ALA A 5 -2.67 7.91 -5.87
CA ALA A 5 -1.38 7.88 -5.20
C ALA A 5 -0.74 6.50 -5.39
N ALA A 6 0.45 6.49 -5.99
CA ALA A 6 1.24 5.29 -6.21
C ALA A 6 2.44 5.28 -5.26
N PHE A 7 2.66 4.17 -4.57
CA PHE A 7 3.74 4.03 -3.60
C PHE A 7 4.59 2.80 -3.89
N ASP A 8 5.90 2.97 -3.78
CA ASP A 8 6.81 1.85 -3.62
C ASP A 8 6.68 1.23 -2.21
N MET A 9 7.03 -0.04 -2.07
CA MET A 9 6.91 -0.80 -0.83
C MET A 9 8.23 -0.90 -0.07
N ASP A 10 9.22 -1.59 -0.64
CA ASP A 10 10.44 -1.99 0.05
C ASP A 10 11.44 -0.85 0.16
N GLY A 11 11.81 -0.47 1.40
CA GLY A 11 12.66 0.70 1.63
C GLY A 11 11.91 2.03 1.47
N THR A 12 10.59 2.00 1.26
CA THR A 12 9.72 3.18 1.14
C THR A 12 8.57 3.14 2.16
N LEU A 13 7.52 2.36 1.93
CA LEU A 13 6.37 2.26 2.85
C LEU A 13 6.59 1.25 3.98
N LEU A 14 7.28 0.15 3.68
CA LEU A 14 7.57 -0.89 4.66
C LEU A 14 8.75 -0.45 5.53
N MET A 15 8.58 -0.63 6.84
CA MET A 15 9.67 -0.51 7.81
C MET A 15 10.70 -1.63 7.58
N PRO A 16 11.90 -1.55 8.20
CA PRO A 16 12.95 -2.56 8.02
C PRO A 16 12.54 -4.00 8.39
N ASP A 17 11.48 -4.18 9.18
CA ASP A 17 10.89 -5.48 9.52
C ASP A 17 9.85 -5.97 8.49
N HIS A 18 9.73 -5.28 7.35
CA HIS A 18 8.76 -5.53 6.28
C HIS A 18 7.29 -5.42 6.71
N GLN A 19 7.01 -4.62 7.74
CA GLN A 19 5.66 -4.30 8.17
C GLN A 19 5.32 -2.83 7.88
N LEU A 20 4.02 -2.52 7.79
CA LEU A 20 3.57 -1.13 7.76
C LEU A 20 3.49 -0.56 9.18
N GLY A 21 4.07 0.62 9.38
CA GLY A 21 3.90 1.38 10.61
C GLY A 21 2.45 1.85 10.79
N ARG A 22 2.00 1.98 12.05
CA ARG A 22 0.64 2.44 12.38
C ARG A 22 0.30 3.79 11.74
N GLU A 23 1.25 4.72 11.70
CA GLU A 23 1.07 6.04 11.10
C GLU A 23 0.88 5.96 9.58
N THR A 24 1.62 5.07 8.92
CA THR A 24 1.46 4.81 7.48
C THR A 24 0.07 4.28 7.19
N ILE A 25 -0.41 3.31 7.97
CA ILE A 25 -1.77 2.76 7.84
C ILE A 25 -2.83 3.84 8.03
N ALA A 26 -2.71 4.65 9.08
CA ALA A 26 -3.64 5.75 9.32
C ALA A 26 -3.64 6.77 8.18
N THR A 27 -2.47 7.06 7.62
CA THR A 27 -2.34 8.00 6.49
C THR A 27 -2.97 7.45 5.21
N LEU A 28 -2.72 6.18 4.88
CA LEU A 28 -3.33 5.50 3.73
C LEU A 28 -4.86 5.49 3.83
N SER A 29 -5.40 5.20 5.02
CA SER A 29 -6.85 5.28 5.28
C SER A 29 -7.40 6.69 5.04
N ARG A 30 -6.73 7.74 5.52
CA ARG A 30 -7.15 9.13 5.31
C ARG A 30 -7.07 9.56 3.85
N LEU A 31 -6.12 9.05 3.07
CA LEU A 31 -6.06 9.30 1.62
C LEU A 31 -7.27 8.68 0.93
N ARG A 32 -7.63 7.44 1.29
CA ARG A 32 -8.83 6.77 0.76
C ARG A 32 -10.11 7.49 1.15
N GLU A 33 -10.25 7.96 2.39
CA GLU A 33 -11.39 8.78 2.83
C GLU A 33 -11.56 10.08 2.03
N ARG A 34 -10.48 10.55 1.40
CA ARG A 34 -10.47 11.72 0.52
C ARG A 34 -10.71 11.38 -0.94
N ASP A 35 -11.17 10.17 -1.24
CA ASP A 35 -11.44 9.68 -2.59
C ASP A 35 -10.18 9.69 -3.47
N ILE A 36 -9.04 9.31 -2.88
CA ILE A 36 -7.78 9.09 -3.58
C ILE A 36 -7.62 7.59 -3.78
N THR A 37 -7.54 7.15 -5.03
CA THR A 37 -7.24 5.77 -5.38
C THR A 37 -5.81 5.45 -4.97
N LEU A 38 -5.61 4.34 -4.27
CA LEU A 38 -4.28 3.87 -3.85
C LEU A 38 -3.80 2.77 -4.78
N THR A 39 -2.51 2.80 -5.13
CA THR A 39 -1.83 1.68 -5.77
C THR A 39 -0.46 1.46 -5.15
N PHE A 40 -0.08 0.20 -4.99
CA PHE A 40 1.24 -0.19 -4.50
C PHE A 40 2.03 -0.82 -5.65
N ALA A 41 3.24 -0.31 -5.88
CA ALA A 41 4.16 -0.81 -6.90
C ALA A 41 5.34 -1.48 -6.20
N THR A 42 5.62 -2.73 -6.53
CA THR A 42 6.69 -3.48 -5.89
C THR A 42 7.24 -4.55 -6.82
N GLY A 43 8.52 -4.88 -6.65
CA GLY A 43 9.11 -6.07 -7.26
C GLY A 43 8.68 -7.39 -6.61
N ARG A 44 7.95 -7.36 -5.48
CA ARG A 44 7.45 -8.57 -4.81
C ARG A 44 6.43 -9.29 -5.69
N HIS A 45 6.39 -10.62 -5.55
CA HIS A 45 5.37 -11.42 -6.20
C HIS A 45 4.00 -11.18 -5.55
N VAL A 46 2.91 -11.24 -6.34
CA VAL A 46 1.55 -10.95 -5.87
C VAL A 46 1.14 -11.74 -4.62
N LEU A 47 1.60 -12.98 -4.47
CA LEU A 47 1.30 -13.82 -3.30
C LEU A 47 1.89 -13.28 -1.99
N GLU A 48 3.09 -12.69 -2.03
CA GLU A 48 3.69 -12.04 -0.85
C GLU A 48 2.89 -10.78 -0.48
N MET A 49 2.47 -10.02 -1.49
CA MET A 49 1.65 -8.82 -1.28
C MET A 49 0.28 -9.14 -0.70
N ARG A 50 -0.32 -10.29 -1.02
CA ARG A 50 -1.58 -10.72 -0.39
C ARG A 50 -1.44 -10.96 1.11
N HIS A 51 -0.26 -11.35 1.60
CA HIS A 51 -0.05 -11.51 3.04
C HIS A 51 0.03 -10.15 3.74
N ILE A 52 0.78 -9.22 3.17
CA ILE A 52 0.93 -7.85 3.68
C ILE A 52 -0.43 -7.12 3.63
N LEU A 53 -1.10 -7.14 2.48
CA LEU A 53 -2.42 -6.52 2.32
C LEU A 53 -3.54 -7.26 3.05
N GLY A 54 -3.43 -8.56 3.32
CA GLY A 54 -4.44 -9.27 4.11
C GLY A 54 -4.61 -8.71 5.51
N THR A 55 -3.59 -8.03 6.04
CA THR A 55 -3.65 -7.32 7.34
C THR A 55 -4.29 -5.93 7.23
N LEU A 56 -4.42 -5.41 6.01
CA LEU A 56 -4.91 -4.07 5.72
C LEU A 56 -6.24 -4.22 4.99
N SER A 57 -7.34 -3.88 5.63
CA SER A 57 -8.64 -3.77 4.96
C SER A 57 -8.69 -2.52 4.05
N LEU A 58 -7.79 -2.46 3.06
CA LEU A 58 -7.60 -1.37 2.12
C LEU A 58 -7.84 -1.89 0.70
N ASP A 59 -8.83 -1.29 0.02
CA ASP A 59 -9.03 -1.48 -1.42
C ASP A 59 -7.97 -0.66 -2.17
N ALA A 60 -6.95 -1.35 -2.69
CA ALA A 60 -5.86 -0.75 -3.45
C ALA A 60 -5.48 -1.63 -4.65
N TYR A 61 -4.98 -1.00 -5.70
CA TYR A 61 -4.41 -1.71 -6.84
C TYR A 61 -2.97 -2.17 -6.57
N LEU A 62 -2.55 -3.21 -7.26
CA LEU A 62 -1.21 -3.78 -7.16
C LEU A 62 -0.52 -3.76 -8.53
N ILE A 63 0.73 -3.27 -8.55
CA ILE A 63 1.68 -3.41 -9.65
C ILE A 63 2.80 -4.31 -9.13
N THR A 64 2.87 -5.54 -9.62
CA THR A 64 3.82 -6.57 -9.16
C THR A 64 4.59 -7.17 -10.33
N ARG A 65 5.68 -7.90 -10.02
CA ARG A 65 6.38 -8.73 -11.03
C ARG A 65 5.61 -9.99 -11.39
#